data_AF-A0A9E4YQX4-F1
#
_entry.id   AF-A0A9E4YQX4-F1
#
_cell.length_a   1.000
_cell.length_b   1.000
_cell.length_c   1.000
_cell.angle_alpha   90.00
_cell.angle_beta   90.00
_cell.angle_gamma   90.00
#
_symmetry.space_group_name_H-M   'P 1'
#
loop_
_entity.id
_entity.type
_entity.pdbx_description
1 polymer ?
#
loop_
_entity_poly.entity_id
_entity_poly.type
_entity_poly.pdbx_seq_one_letter_code
_entity_poly.pdbx_strand_id
1 'polypeptide(L)'
;MNTRTMNHRNEQPNGIRSHGRLILLFAVGILLLAACSPATPAPAIAPAVTQEEEIVEPTVAVVESTVMLSSTDELGQFLVDTEGRTLYLFTVDQPGTSNCSGGCAETWPPFLLGEAGLTP
;
A
#
# COMPACT_ATOMS: atom_id res chain seq x y z
N MET A 1 -22.79 -40.81 19.04
CA MET A 1 -23.70 -40.36 17.97
C MET A 1 -23.82 -38.85 18.11
N ASN A 2 -23.44 -37.97 17.18
CA ASN A 2 -23.24 -38.11 15.75
C ASN A 2 -22.27 -37.00 15.31
N THR A 3 -21.25 -37.35 14.54
CA THR A 3 -20.39 -36.44 13.79
C THR A 3 -21.20 -35.86 12.63
N ARG A 4 -21.23 -34.54 12.47
CA ARG A 4 -21.64 -33.94 11.19
C ARG A 4 -20.84 -32.69 10.87
N THR A 5 -19.63 -32.96 10.40
CA THR A 5 -18.91 -32.19 9.39
C THR A 5 -19.89 -31.75 8.30
N MET A 6 -20.11 -30.46 8.11
CA MET A 6 -20.65 -29.90 6.89
C MET A 6 -19.84 -28.66 6.50
N ASN A 7 -18.62 -28.91 6.03
CA ASN A 7 -18.05 -28.16 4.92
C ASN A 7 -18.94 -28.39 3.71
N HIS A 8 -19.67 -27.37 3.27
CA HIS A 8 -20.23 -27.37 1.93
C HIS A 8 -20.52 -25.94 1.48
N ARG A 9 -19.86 -25.57 0.37
CA ARG A 9 -20.23 -24.53 -0.62
C ARG A 9 -19.88 -23.09 -0.22
N ASN A 10 -18.88 -22.38 -0.77
CA ASN A 10 -18.16 -22.47 -2.05
C ASN A 10 -19.05 -22.75 -3.26
N GLU A 11 -20.05 -21.88 -3.47
CA GLU A 11 -20.73 -21.71 -4.76
C GLU A 11 -20.89 -20.20 -5.04
N GLN A 12 -19.88 -19.60 -5.68
CA GLN A 12 -20.04 -18.36 -6.43
C GLN A 12 -20.61 -18.73 -7.81
N PRO A 13 -21.83 -18.32 -8.19
CA PRO A 13 -22.31 -18.51 -9.55
C PRO A 13 -21.58 -17.52 -10.47
N ASN A 14 -20.67 -18.06 -11.29
CA ASN A 14 -20.07 -17.39 -12.45
C ASN A 14 -21.17 -16.84 -13.38
N GLY A 15 -21.58 -15.60 -13.14
CA GLY A 15 -22.43 -14.82 -14.02
C GLY A 15 -21.63 -14.32 -15.21
N ILE A 16 -21.38 -15.20 -16.19
CA ILE A 16 -20.84 -14.84 -17.51
C ILE A 16 -21.89 -13.99 -18.22
N ARG A 17 -21.80 -12.66 -18.09
CA ARG A 17 -22.64 -11.70 -18.81
C ARG A 17 -21.78 -10.57 -19.40
N SER A 18 -21.78 -10.53 -20.73
CA SER A 18 -21.51 -9.36 -21.59
C SER A 18 -20.09 -8.78 -21.72
N HIS A 19 -19.03 -9.58 -21.83
CA HIS A 19 -17.72 -9.07 -22.28
C HIS A 19 -17.54 -8.97 -23.81
N GLY A 20 -18.49 -9.48 -24.62
CA GLY A 20 -18.39 -9.45 -26.09
C GLY A 20 -18.43 -8.05 -26.72
N ARG A 21 -19.06 -7.06 -26.05
CA ARG A 21 -19.06 -5.66 -26.49
C ARG A 21 -17.85 -4.85 -25.99
N LEU A 22 -17.19 -5.32 -24.93
CA LEU A 22 -16.01 -4.65 -24.36
C LEU A 22 -14.70 -5.07 -25.06
N ILE A 23 -14.61 -6.32 -25.54
CA ILE A 23 -13.47 -6.82 -26.31
C ILE A 23 -13.37 -6.15 -27.70
N LEU A 24 -14.51 -5.77 -28.31
CA LEU A 24 -14.54 -5.08 -29.61
C LEU A 24 -14.03 -3.63 -29.56
N LEU A 25 -14.03 -2.98 -28.39
CA LEU A 25 -13.55 -1.61 -28.23
C LEU A 25 -12.04 -1.52 -27.96
N PHE A 26 -11.41 -2.60 -27.48
CA PHE A 26 -9.96 -2.64 -27.24
C PHE A 26 -9.13 -2.82 -28.53
N ALA A 27 -9.68 -3.45 -29.58
CA ALA A 27 -8.95 -3.73 -30.81
C ALA A 27 -8.75 -2.50 -31.74
N VAL A 28 -9.55 -1.43 -31.58
CA VAL A 28 -9.46 -0.22 -32.41
C VAL A 28 -8.49 0.81 -31.81
N GLY A 29 -8.20 0.76 -30.51
CA GLY A 29 -7.32 1.72 -29.82
C GLY A 29 -5.82 1.48 -29.98
N ILE A 30 -5.39 0.29 -30.42
CA ILE A 30 -3.96 -0.09 -30.47
C ILE A 30 -3.30 0.25 -31.83
N LEU A 31 -4.06 0.74 -32.83
CA LEU A 31 -3.57 0.93 -34.21
C LEU A 31 -3.10 2.37 -34.57
N LEU A 32 -3.06 3.34 -33.64
CA LEU A 32 -2.78 4.76 -33.97
C LEU A 32 -1.74 5.46 -33.08
N LEU A 33 -0.60 4.81 -32.78
CA LEU A 33 0.59 5.48 -32.24
C LEU A 33 1.84 5.05 -33.03
N ALA A 34 1.85 5.41 -34.32
CA ALA A 34 3.05 5.34 -35.16
C ALA A 34 3.67 6.75 -35.28
N ALA A 35 5.00 6.77 -35.17
CA ALA A 35 5.93 7.84 -35.52
C ALA A 35 6.16 8.98 -34.50
N CYS A 36 7.18 8.81 -33.65
CA CYS A 36 8.32 9.72 -33.65
C CYS A 36 9.51 9.07 -32.93
N SER A 37 10.51 8.58 -33.68
CA SER A 37 11.84 8.28 -33.14
C SER A 37 12.68 9.55 -33.20
N PRO A 38 13.19 10.08 -32.08
CA PRO A 38 14.30 11.02 -32.13
C PRO A 38 15.62 10.25 -32.25
N ALA A 39 16.43 10.72 -33.18
CA ALA A 39 17.74 10.20 -33.53
C ALA A 39 18.71 10.13 -32.33
N THR A 40 19.52 9.08 -32.30
CA THR A 40 20.61 8.83 -31.35
C THR A 40 21.76 9.83 -31.57
N PRO A 41 22.09 10.72 -30.63
CA PRO A 41 23.37 11.40 -30.65
C PRO A 41 24.48 10.45 -30.17
N ALA A 42 25.64 10.54 -30.83
CA ALA A 42 26.85 9.76 -30.57
C ALA A 42 27.35 9.89 -29.12
N PRO A 43 28.10 8.89 -28.59
CA PRO A 43 28.69 8.98 -27.27
C PRO A 43 29.81 10.02 -27.27
N ALA A 44 29.51 11.21 -26.76
CA ALA A 44 30.54 12.14 -26.32
C ALA A 44 31.12 11.61 -25.00
N ILE A 45 32.40 11.25 -25.05
CA ILE A 45 33.24 10.91 -23.91
C ILE A 45 33.21 12.10 -22.95
N ALA A 46 32.49 11.96 -21.84
CA ALA A 46 32.54 12.87 -20.69
C ALA A 46 33.32 12.17 -19.55
N PRO A 47 34.11 12.92 -18.78
CA PRO A 47 35.07 12.37 -17.84
C PRO A 47 34.37 11.66 -16.67
N ALA A 48 35.07 10.68 -16.10
CA ALA A 48 34.68 9.96 -14.90
C ALA A 48 34.21 10.93 -13.80
N VAL A 49 32.92 10.87 -13.49
CA VAL A 49 32.36 11.47 -12.29
C VAL A 49 32.76 10.56 -11.14
N THR A 50 33.75 11.03 -10.38
CA THR A 50 34.00 10.58 -9.01
C THR A 50 32.70 10.75 -8.24
N GLN A 51 32.02 9.64 -7.95
CA GLN A 51 30.93 9.62 -6.99
C GLN A 51 31.56 9.74 -5.61
N GLU A 52 31.61 10.98 -5.13
CA GLU A 52 31.71 11.27 -3.71
C GLU A 52 30.48 10.62 -3.07
N GLU A 53 30.71 9.62 -2.22
CA GLU A 53 29.68 9.01 -1.39
C GLU A 53 29.23 10.07 -0.39
N GLU A 54 28.28 10.90 -0.82
CA GLU A 54 27.56 11.80 0.06
C GLU A 54 26.75 10.92 0.99
N ILE A 55 27.26 10.77 2.22
CA ILE A 55 26.57 10.17 3.35
C ILE A 55 25.35 11.05 3.59
N VAL A 56 24.24 10.70 2.94
CA VAL A 56 22.93 11.27 3.22
C VAL A 56 22.52 10.70 4.56
N GLU A 57 22.90 11.41 5.62
CA GLU A 57 22.41 11.13 6.97
C GLU A 57 20.88 11.06 6.87
N PRO A 58 20.23 9.95 7.27
CA PRO A 58 18.79 9.83 7.16
C PRO A 58 18.20 10.91 8.06
N THR A 59 17.75 12.01 7.44
CA THR A 59 16.89 12.98 8.11
C THR A 59 15.61 12.23 8.43
N VAL A 60 15.54 11.70 9.65
CA VAL A 60 14.31 11.16 10.21
C VAL A 60 13.40 12.36 10.36
N ALA A 61 12.47 12.53 9.41
CA ALA A 61 11.45 13.55 9.51
C ALA A 61 10.71 13.33 10.82
N VAL A 62 10.79 14.31 11.72
CA VAL A 62 10.06 14.30 12.98
C VAL A 62 8.58 14.37 12.64
N VAL A 63 7.93 13.21 12.63
CA VAL A 63 6.50 13.10 12.46
C VAL A 63 5.85 13.42 13.81
N GLU A 64 5.16 14.55 13.88
CA GLU A 64 4.22 14.87 14.97
C GLU A 64 3.14 13.78 14.97
N SER A 65 3.32 12.75 15.82
CA SER A 65 2.40 11.63 15.91
C SER A 65 1.30 11.96 16.93
N THR A 66 0.10 12.24 16.46
CA THR A 66 -1.06 12.46 17.33
C THR A 66 -2.12 11.39 17.07
N VAL A 67 -2.61 10.78 18.16
CA VAL A 67 -3.75 9.86 18.16
C VAL A 67 -4.92 10.55 18.83
N MET A 68 -6.10 10.46 18.22
CA MET A 68 -7.34 11.05 18.72
C MET A 68 -8.39 9.98 19.00
N LEU A 69 -9.30 10.29 19.90
CA LEU A 69 -10.47 9.46 20.20
C LEU A 69 -11.67 9.98 19.40
N SER A 70 -12.28 9.09 18.61
CA SER A 70 -13.51 9.33 17.86
C SER A 70 -14.62 8.41 18.37
N SER A 71 -15.87 8.71 18.06
CA SER A 71 -17.00 7.87 18.46
C SER A 71 -18.20 7.94 17.53
N THR A 72 -18.96 6.85 17.53
CA THR A 72 -20.30 6.75 16.91
C THR A 72 -21.21 5.91 17.80
N ASP A 73 -22.53 6.05 17.64
CA ASP A 73 -23.49 5.22 18.38
C ASP A 73 -23.37 3.72 18.04
N GLU A 74 -22.94 3.39 16.81
CA GLU A 74 -22.84 2.01 16.33
C GLU A 74 -21.55 1.30 16.77
N LEU A 75 -20.41 2.01 16.76
CA LEU A 75 -19.09 1.42 17.02
C LEU A 75 -18.54 1.74 18.43
N GLY A 76 -19.18 2.66 19.15
CA GLY A 76 -18.62 3.20 20.37
C GLY A 76 -17.39 4.06 20.09
N GLN A 77 -16.40 4.04 21.00
CA GLN A 77 -15.17 4.82 20.89
C GLN A 77 -14.09 4.05 20.13
N PHE A 78 -13.35 4.74 19.25
CA PHE A 78 -12.26 4.19 18.48
C PHE A 78 -11.17 5.23 18.23
N LEU A 79 -9.97 4.77 17.89
CA LEU A 79 -8.82 5.64 17.67
C LEU A 79 -8.72 6.04 16.20
N VAL A 80 -8.38 7.31 15.97
CA VAL A 80 -8.11 7.86 14.65
C VAL A 80 -6.84 8.71 14.67
N ASP A 81 -6.18 8.86 13.53
CA ASP A 81 -5.15 9.88 13.35
C ASP A 81 -5.74 11.26 13.04
N THR A 82 -4.87 12.26 12.89
CA THR A 82 -5.23 13.66 12.61
C THR A 82 -5.96 13.86 11.28
N GLU A 83 -5.84 12.91 10.36
CA GLU A 83 -6.52 12.91 9.06
C GLU A 83 -7.84 12.14 9.11
N GLY A 84 -8.21 11.60 10.28
CA GLY A 84 -9.45 10.86 10.51
C GLY A 84 -9.40 9.41 10.06
N ARG A 85 -8.23 8.85 9.76
CA ARG A 85 -8.09 7.42 9.44
C ARG A 85 -8.16 6.60 10.72
N THR A 86 -8.96 5.55 10.72
CA THR A 86 -9.09 4.62 11.85
C THR A 86 -7.80 3.84 12.07
N LEU A 87 -7.36 3.75 13.32
CA LEU A 87 -6.23 2.92 13.70
C LEU A 87 -6.71 1.49 14.00
N TYR A 88 -5.93 0.53 13.51
CA TYR A 88 -6.18 -0.89 13.71
C TYR A 88 -5.05 -1.52 14.51
N LEU A 89 -5.39 -2.49 15.35
CA LEU A 89 -4.40 -3.34 16.02
C LEU A 89 -4.06 -4.52 15.12
N PHE A 90 -2.79 -4.67 14.77
CA PHE A 90 -2.34 -5.89 14.11
C PHE A 90 -2.08 -6.97 15.18
N THR A 91 -2.92 -8.00 15.21
CA THR A 91 -2.97 -8.97 16.31
C THR A 91 -1.74 -9.88 16.41
N VAL A 92 -0.88 -9.88 15.39
CA VAL A 92 0.37 -10.63 15.37
C VAL A 92 1.52 -9.81 15.98
N ASP A 93 1.33 -8.52 16.24
CA ASP A 93 2.37 -7.66 16.84
C ASP A 93 2.68 -8.06 18.29
N GLN A 94 3.95 -7.88 18.64
CA GLN A 94 4.43 -8.05 20.01
C GLN A 94 4.64 -6.66 20.64
N PRO A 95 4.68 -6.55 21.98
CA PRO A 95 4.95 -5.28 22.64
C PRO A 95 6.21 -4.61 22.09
N GLY A 96 6.07 -3.40 21.55
CA GLY A 96 7.17 -2.63 20.96
C GLY A 96 7.74 -3.18 19.64
N THR A 97 7.17 -4.23 19.05
CA THR A 97 7.66 -4.84 17.81
C THR A 97 6.51 -5.11 16.84
N SER A 98 6.50 -4.41 15.71
CA SER A 98 5.58 -4.75 14.62
C SER A 98 6.13 -5.92 13.80
N ASN A 99 5.28 -6.92 13.56
CA ASN A 99 5.56 -8.04 12.68
C ASN A 99 5.08 -7.77 11.24
N CYS A 100 4.51 -6.60 10.97
CA CYS A 100 4.04 -6.21 9.65
C CYS A 100 5.16 -5.53 8.84
N SER A 101 5.67 -6.23 7.81
CA SER A 101 6.69 -5.72 6.90
C SER A 101 6.41 -6.11 5.45
N GLY A 102 7.12 -5.48 4.50
CA GLY A 102 6.90 -5.70 3.06
C GLY A 102 5.46 -5.41 2.65
N GLY A 103 4.86 -6.29 1.84
CA GLY A 103 3.48 -6.14 1.37
C GLY A 103 2.42 -6.04 2.47
N CYS A 104 2.72 -6.51 3.69
CA CYS A 104 1.86 -6.25 4.85
C CYS A 104 1.78 -4.74 5.13
N ALA A 105 2.92 -4.06 5.23
CA ALA A 105 2.99 -2.63 5.54
C ALA A 105 2.49 -1.74 4.39
N GLU A 106 2.44 -2.26 3.16
CA GLU A 106 1.80 -1.57 2.03
C GLU A 106 0.27 -1.62 2.13
N THR A 107 -0.28 -2.75 2.58
CA THR A 107 -1.73 -2.95 2.71
C THR A 107 -2.26 -2.36 4.01
N TRP A 108 -1.49 -2.49 5.09
CA TRP A 108 -1.80 -2.07 6.44
C TRP A 108 -0.63 -1.25 6.98
N PRO A 109 -0.51 0.02 6.55
CA PRO A 109 0.59 0.87 7.01
C PRO A 109 0.61 0.99 8.53
N PRO A 110 1.79 0.83 9.16
CA PRO A 110 1.91 1.03 10.60
C PRO A 110 1.69 2.50 10.94
N PHE A 111 1.05 2.75 12.09
CA PHE A 111 1.06 4.08 12.68
C PHE A 111 2.44 4.34 13.31
N LEU A 112 3.14 5.37 12.84
CA LEU A 112 4.46 5.72 13.34
C LEU A 112 4.34 6.65 14.55
N LEU A 113 4.93 6.24 15.67
CA LEU A 113 5.10 7.08 16.85
C LEU A 113 6.31 7.99 16.64
N GLY A 114 6.14 9.28 16.92
CA GLY A 114 7.22 10.23 17.06
C GLY A 114 8.00 10.00 18.36
N GLU A 115 9.05 10.79 18.56
CA GLU A 115 9.99 10.67 19.69
C GLU A 115 9.29 10.60 21.07
N ALA A 116 8.16 11.31 21.23
CA ALA A 116 7.37 11.34 22.46
C ALA A 116 6.68 10.01 22.81
N GLY A 117 6.52 9.09 21.84
CA GLY A 117 5.91 7.78 22.05
C GLY A 117 6.88 6.68 22.48
N LEU A 118 8.19 6.98 22.58
CA LEU A 118 9.24 6.00 22.89
C LEU A 118 9.61 5.95 24.39
N THR A 119 9.04 6.82 25.23
CA THR A 119 9.25 6.79 26.68
C THR A 119 8.12 6.03 27.38
N PRO A 120 8.40 4.87 28.03
CA PRO A 120 7.41 4.11 28.78
C PRO A 120 6.96 4.79 30.08
#